data_AF-A0A3D0ZJS6-F1
#
_entry.id   AF-A0A3D0ZJS6-F1
#
_cell.length_a   1.000
_cell.length_b   1.000
_cell.length_c   1.000
_cell.angle_alpha   90.00
_cell.angle_beta   90.00
_cell.angle_gamma   90.00
#
_symmetry.space_group_name_H-M   'P 1'
#
loop_
_entity.id
_entity.type
_entity.pdbx_description
1 polymer ?
#
loop_
_entity_poly.entity_id
_entity_poly.type
_entity_poly.pdbx_seq_one_letter_code
_entity_poly.pdbx_strand_id
1 'polypeptide(L)'
;KAAFAKEGYARTEVDLVLAPAWTTDWMTEAGKAKLQEYGIAPPSGRAAAGGHHGPVRLSLAVKCPQCSSLNTKELTRFGSTSCKALYVCKDCLEPFDYFKVL
;
A
#
# COMPACT_ATOMS: atom_id res chain seq x y z
N LYS A 1 -17.95 -9.66 16.61
CA LYS A 1 -17.32 -9.76 17.96
C LYS A 1 -17.03 -11.20 18.39
N ALA A 2 -17.90 -12.17 18.10
CA ALA A 2 -17.64 -13.59 18.42
C ALA A 2 -16.29 -14.13 17.88
N ALA A 3 -15.86 -13.69 16.69
CA ALA A 3 -14.55 -14.06 16.14
C ALA A 3 -13.37 -13.61 17.04
N PHE A 4 -13.39 -12.37 17.55
CA PHE A 4 -12.34 -11.86 18.44
C PHE A 4 -12.28 -12.62 19.77
N ALA A 5 -13.45 -13.00 20.32
CA ALA A 5 -13.51 -13.77 21.55
C ALA A 5 -12.90 -15.17 21.40
N LYS A 6 -13.07 -15.83 20.23
CA LYS A 6 -12.45 -17.14 19.95
C LYS A 6 -10.91 -17.08 19.97
N GLU A 7 -10.34 -15.95 19.56
CA GLU A 7 -8.90 -15.71 19.56
C GLU A 7 -8.38 -15.12 20.90
N GLY A 8 -9.21 -15.08 21.94
CA GLY A 8 -8.82 -14.63 23.28
C GLY A 8 -8.89 -13.11 23.52
N TYR A 9 -9.38 -12.32 22.56
CA TYR A 9 -9.56 -10.87 22.74
C TYR A 9 -10.88 -10.57 23.46
N ALA A 10 -10.81 -10.46 24.79
CA ALA A 10 -11.98 -10.33 25.65
C ALA A 10 -12.76 -9.00 25.52
N ARG A 11 -12.08 -7.90 25.14
CA ARG A 11 -12.70 -6.57 24.98
C ARG A 11 -12.25 -5.96 23.66
N THR A 12 -13.19 -5.84 22.71
CA THR A 12 -12.95 -5.23 21.39
C THR A 12 -14.02 -4.20 21.06
N GLU A 13 -13.56 -3.05 20.59
CA GLU A 13 -14.38 -1.98 20.03
C GLU A 13 -14.11 -1.89 18.52
N VAL A 14 -15.14 -1.57 17.75
CA VAL A 14 -15.06 -1.41 16.30
C VAL A 14 -15.82 -0.14 15.95
N ASP A 15 -15.08 0.87 15.53
CA ASP A 15 -15.63 2.16 15.12
C ASP A 15 -15.84 2.17 13.61
N LEU A 16 -17.07 2.47 13.19
CA LEU A 16 -17.39 2.71 11.79
C LEU A 16 -17.31 4.20 11.52
N VAL A 17 -16.22 4.65 10.91
CA VAL A 17 -15.95 6.06 10.61
C VAL A 17 -16.20 6.32 9.13
N LEU A 18 -17.13 7.22 8.82
CA LEU A 18 -17.38 7.67 7.44
C LEU A 18 -16.51 8.87 7.04
N ALA A 19 -16.23 9.76 7.99
CA ALA A 19 -15.43 10.95 7.79
C ALA A 19 -14.49 11.19 8.99
N PRO A 20 -13.21 11.53 8.76
CA PRO A 20 -12.56 11.65 7.45
C PRO A 20 -12.42 10.29 6.75
N ALA A 21 -12.40 10.30 5.42
CA ALA A 21 -12.15 9.10 4.63
C ALA A 21 -10.78 8.52 4.97
N TRP A 22 -10.68 7.19 4.93
CA TRP A 22 -9.41 6.49 5.14
C TRP A 22 -8.36 6.94 4.11
N THR A 23 -7.11 7.10 4.56
CA THR A 23 -5.98 7.45 3.71
C THR A 23 -4.76 6.58 4.01
N THR A 24 -3.95 6.32 2.97
CA THR A 24 -2.66 5.64 3.13
C THR A 24 -1.68 6.42 4.02
N ASP A 25 -1.90 7.72 4.21
CA ASP A 25 -1.06 8.57 5.07
C ASP A 25 -1.12 8.14 6.54
N TRP A 26 -2.16 7.40 6.95
CA TRP A 26 -2.28 6.86 8.32
C TRP A 26 -1.48 5.57 8.55
N MET A 27 -0.86 5.01 7.52
CA MET A 27 -0.03 3.82 7.66
C MET A 27 1.26 4.13 8.42
N THR A 28 1.51 3.39 9.49
CA THR A 28 2.75 3.50 10.28
C THR A 28 3.95 2.99 9.50
N GLU A 29 5.16 3.47 9.85
CA GLU A 29 6.40 2.98 9.26
C GLU A 29 6.61 1.48 9.51
N ALA A 30 6.23 0.98 10.68
CA ALA A 30 6.25 -0.46 10.97
C ALA A 30 5.29 -1.25 10.05
N GLY A 31 4.12 -0.69 9.72
CA GLY A 31 3.21 -1.30 8.75
C GLY A 31 3.79 -1.34 7.34
N LYS A 32 4.43 -0.25 6.90
CA LYS A 32 5.12 -0.19 5.60
C LYS A 32 6.29 -1.17 5.53
N ALA A 33 7.07 -1.29 6.60
CA ALA A 33 8.18 -2.25 6.68
C ALA A 33 7.68 -3.70 6.56
N LYS A 34 6.59 -4.06 7.26
CA LYS A 34 5.99 -5.39 7.16
C LYS A 34 5.44 -5.71 5.78
N LEU A 35 4.88 -4.73 5.06
CA LEU A 35 4.50 -4.92 3.66
C LEU A 35 5.72 -5.26 2.81
N GLN A 36 6.81 -4.50 2.97
CA GLN A 36 8.03 -4.73 2.22
C GLN A 36 8.66 -6.10 2.52
N GLU A 37 8.71 -6.49 3.80
CA GLU A 37 9.18 -7.81 4.25
C GLU A 37 8.33 -8.94 3.64
N TYR A 38 7.02 -8.74 3.53
CA TYR A 38 6.12 -9.67 2.88
C TYR A 38 6.29 -9.72 1.34
N GLY A 39 7.04 -8.79 0.74
CA GLY A 39 7.22 -8.70 -0.71
C GLY A 39 6.18 -7.81 -1.42
N ILE A 40 5.47 -6.95 -0.70
CA ILE A 40 4.59 -5.91 -1.25
C ILE A 40 5.31 -4.57 -1.17
N ALA A 41 5.42 -3.86 -2.29
CA ALA A 41 5.93 -2.50 -2.28
C ALA A 41 4.96 -1.56 -1.53
N PRO A 42 5.37 -0.91 -0.42
CA PRO A 42 4.52 0.00 0.33
C PRO A 42 4.21 1.27 -0.48
N PRO A 43 3.16 2.03 -0.13
CA PRO A 43 2.82 3.26 -0.85
C PRO A 43 3.95 4.28 -0.77
N SER A 44 4.35 4.82 -1.93
CA SER A 44 5.38 5.86 -2.02
C SER A 44 4.73 7.22 -2.28
N GLY A 45 4.66 8.07 -1.25
CA GLY A 45 4.12 9.43 -1.36
C GLY A 45 3.11 9.78 -0.27
N ARG A 46 2.42 10.91 -0.45
CA ARG A 46 1.32 11.36 0.42
C ARG A 46 0.02 11.47 -0.37
N ALA A 47 -1.08 11.06 0.25
CA ALA A 47 -2.43 11.12 -0.29
C ALA A 47 -2.87 12.54 -0.67
N ALA A 48 -2.58 13.49 0.22
CA ALA A 48 -2.98 14.90 0.06
C ALA A 48 -2.37 15.58 -1.18
N ALA A 49 -1.37 14.97 -1.83
CA ALA A 49 -0.85 15.45 -3.11
C ALA A 49 -1.85 15.26 -4.30
N GLY A 50 -3.05 14.72 -4.05
CA GLY A 50 -4.04 14.35 -5.08
C GLY A 50 -5.16 15.35 -5.37
N GLY A 51 -5.25 16.50 -4.69
CA GLY A 51 -6.25 17.52 -5.00
C GLY A 51 -6.04 18.17 -6.38
N HIS A 52 -7.12 18.57 -7.06
CA HIS A 52 -7.06 19.33 -8.34
C HIS A 52 -6.46 20.74 -8.20
N HIS A 53 -6.14 21.15 -6.97
CA HIS A 53 -5.56 22.43 -6.63
C HIS A 53 -4.27 22.15 -5.87
N GLY A 54 -3.12 22.25 -6.54
CA GLY A 54 -1.82 21.95 -5.95
C GLY A 54 -0.69 21.77 -6.97
N PRO A 55 0.53 21.48 -6.51
CA PRO A 55 1.69 21.25 -7.37
C PRO A 55 1.48 20.07 -8.34
N VAL A 56 2.14 20.13 -9.51
CA VAL A 56 2.14 19.04 -10.50
C VAL A 56 2.70 17.75 -9.88
N ARG A 57 1.96 16.65 -9.99
CA ARG A 57 2.39 15.35 -9.46
C ARG A 57 3.54 14.77 -10.28
N LEU A 58 4.59 14.36 -9.60
CA LEU A 58 5.64 13.52 -10.17
C LEU A 58 5.35 12.06 -9.83
N SER A 59 5.29 11.21 -10.84
CA SER A 59 5.26 9.77 -10.61
C SER A 59 6.69 9.29 -10.35
N LEU A 60 6.94 8.80 -9.15
CA LEU A 60 8.19 8.13 -8.82
C LEU A 60 8.13 6.66 -9.22
N ALA A 61 9.29 6.06 -9.47
CA ALA A 61 9.41 4.64 -9.69
C ALA A 61 9.05 3.86 -8.41
N VAL A 62 8.37 2.73 -8.56
CA VAL A 62 8.06 1.84 -7.44
C VAL A 62 9.27 0.94 -7.20
N LYS A 63 9.82 0.99 -5.99
CA LYS A 63 10.99 0.18 -5.60
C LYS A 63 10.60 -1.29 -5.48
N CYS A 64 11.34 -2.16 -6.16
CA CYS A 64 11.16 -3.61 -6.06
C CYS A 64 11.45 -4.06 -4.61
N PRO A 65 10.53 -4.80 -3.96
CA PRO A 65 10.74 -5.25 -2.58
C PRO A 65 11.77 -6.39 -2.48
N GLN A 66 12.06 -7.08 -3.59
CA GLN A 66 13.01 -8.21 -3.62
C GLN A 66 14.46 -7.76 -3.79
N CYS A 67 14.76 -6.96 -4.81
CA CYS A 67 16.14 -6.57 -5.15
C CYS A 67 16.43 -5.08 -4.95
N SER A 68 15.48 -4.28 -4.44
CA SER A 68 15.61 -2.83 -4.27
C SER A 68 15.78 -2.01 -5.56
N SER A 69 15.69 -2.62 -6.75
CA SER A 69 15.75 -1.91 -8.02
C SER A 69 14.57 -0.95 -8.22
N LEU A 70 14.81 0.16 -8.91
CA LEU A 70 13.79 1.09 -9.40
C LEU A 70 13.38 0.81 -10.86
N ASN A 71 14.01 -0.16 -11.52
CA ASN A 71 13.70 -0.57 -12.88
C ASN A 71 12.47 -1.49 -12.90
N THR A 72 11.30 -0.92 -12.60
CA THR A 72 10.05 -1.65 -12.47
C THR A 72 9.01 -1.14 -13.47
N LYS A 73 8.07 -2.01 -13.85
CA LYS A 73 6.99 -1.68 -14.79
C LYS A 73 5.65 -2.12 -14.22
N GLU A 74 4.68 -1.22 -14.23
CA GLU A 74 3.27 -1.56 -13.94
C GLU A 74 2.74 -2.48 -15.06
N LEU A 75 2.20 -3.63 -14.69
CA LEU A 75 1.52 -4.55 -15.60
C LEU A 75 0.02 -4.29 -15.66
N THR A 76 -0.59 -4.08 -14.49
CA THR A 76 -2.01 -3.75 -14.36
C THR A 76 -2.23 -2.87 -13.13
N ARG A 77 -3.17 -1.93 -13.27
CA ARG A 77 -3.57 -1.02 -12.20
C ARG A 77 -4.30 -1.71 -11.05
N PHE A 78 -4.73 -2.95 -11.25
CA PHE A 78 -5.45 -3.78 -10.28
C PHE A 78 -4.78 -5.15 -10.17
N GLY A 79 -4.31 -5.48 -8.98
CA GLY A 79 -3.66 -6.75 -8.65
C GLY A 79 -4.53 -7.64 -7.76
N SER A 80 -3.95 -8.21 -6.71
CA SER A 80 -4.65 -9.13 -5.78
C SER A 80 -5.83 -8.49 -5.01
N THR A 81 -5.85 -7.16 -4.93
CA THR A 81 -6.93 -6.36 -4.31
C THR A 81 -7.07 -5.04 -5.08
N SER A 82 -8.21 -4.35 -4.93
CA SER A 82 -8.47 -3.08 -5.63
C SER A 82 -7.48 -1.97 -5.26
N CYS A 83 -6.95 -1.98 -4.04
CA CYS A 83 -5.95 -1.02 -3.56
C CYS A 83 -4.52 -1.34 -4.05
N LYS A 84 -4.28 -2.51 -4.65
CA LYS A 84 -2.97 -2.91 -5.15
C LYS A 84 -2.91 -2.88 -6.68
N ALA A 85 -1.74 -2.53 -7.22
CA ALA A 85 -1.39 -2.67 -8.63
C ALA A 85 -0.29 -3.72 -8.77
N LEU A 86 -0.28 -4.45 -9.89
CA LEU A 86 0.72 -5.48 -10.15
C LEU A 86 1.88 -4.90 -10.96
N TYR A 87 3.10 -5.15 -10.51
CA TYR A 87 4.34 -4.72 -11.13
C TYR A 87 5.24 -5.91 -11.44
N VAL A 88 6.20 -5.70 -12.33
CA VAL A 88 7.34 -6.61 -12.55
C VAL A 88 8.64 -5.81 -12.45
N CYS A 89 9.64 -6.37 -11.78
CA CYS A 89 11.00 -5.82 -11.81
C CYS A 89 11.72 -6.31 -13.07
N LYS A 90 12.40 -5.41 -13.79
CA LYS A 90 13.17 -5.77 -14.99
C LYS A 90 14.59 -6.24 -14.69
N ASP A 91 15.08 -6.07 -13.46
CA ASP A 91 16.42 -6.50 -13.06
C ASP A 91 16.40 -7.91 -12.47
N CYS A 92 15.50 -8.19 -11.51
CA CYS A 92 15.36 -9.52 -10.91
C CYS A 92 14.22 -10.36 -11.50
N LEU A 93 13.43 -9.81 -12.43
CA LEU A 93 12.32 -10.49 -13.14
C LEU A 93 11.12 -10.92 -12.28
N GLU A 94 11.14 -10.65 -10.97
CA GLU A 94 10.07 -11.02 -10.06
C GLU A 94 8.83 -10.10 -10.21
N PRO A 95 7.61 -10.66 -10.26
CA PRO A 95 6.38 -9.91 -10.12
C PRO A 95 6.12 -9.56 -8.64
N PHE A 96 5.51 -8.40 -8.39
CA PHE A 96 5.16 -7.98 -7.03
C PHE A 96 3.96 -7.03 -7.00
N ASP A 97 3.24 -7.03 -5.88
CA ASP A 97 2.16 -6.08 -5.64
C ASP A 97 2.72 -4.74 -5.14
N TYR A 98 2.17 -3.63 -5.64
CA TYR A 98 2.35 -2.29 -5.12
C TYR A 98 1.07 -1.80 -4.46
N PHE A 99 1.15 -1.38 -3.20
CA PHE A 99 0.02 -0.75 -2.52
C PHE A 99 -0.09 0.71 -2.97
N LYS A 100 -1.15 1.05 -3.72
CA LYS A 100 -1.32 2.39 -4.29
C LYS A 100 -1.60 3.43 -3.20
N VAL A 101 -1.07 4.62 -3.37
CA VAL A 101 -1.44 5.81 -2.58
C VAL A 101 -2.91 6.16 -2.86
N LEU A 102 -3.69 6.38 -1.79
CA LEU A 102 -5.05 6.93 -1.83
C LEU A 102 -5.07 8.31 -1.17
#